data_AF-A0A531M4J0-F1
#
_entry.id   AF-A0A531M4J0-F1
#
_cell.length_a   1.000
_cell.length_b   1.000
_cell.length_c   1.000
_cell.angle_alpha   90.00
_cell.angle_beta   90.00
_cell.angle_gamma   90.00
#
_symmetry.space_group_name_H-M   'P 1'
#
loop_
_entity.id
_entity.type
_entity.pdbx_description
1 polymer ?
#
loop_
_entity_poly.entity_id
_entity_poly.type
_entity_poly.pdbx_seq_one_letter_code
_entity_poly.pdbx_strand_id
1 'polypeptide(L)'
;PSWQRGMPGYHAILGMQAFGLEEMGDYARAEGFGRTAIEIEPRDGWAQHAVAHVMEMQSRQKDGIAWMRANPDAWTKDSFLKVHNWWHLALFHYDLGETEEVLALYDGPIYGTRSTLALNMVDASAILWRLHLGGVDVGDRWAALAANWT
;
A
#
# COMPACT_ATOMS: atom_id res chain seq x y z
N PRO A 1 3.30 26.91 -9.40
CA PRO A 1 2.17 26.07 -9.86
C PRO A 1 0.89 26.91 -10.01
N SER A 2 0.07 26.64 -11.04
CA SER A 2 -1.18 27.38 -11.31
C SER A 2 -2.42 26.83 -10.58
N TRP A 3 -2.28 25.64 -9.96
CA TRP A 3 -3.34 24.99 -9.19
C TRP A 3 -3.51 25.68 -7.84
N GLN A 4 -4.75 25.97 -7.46
CA GLN A 4 -5.10 26.65 -6.21
C GLN A 4 -5.80 25.71 -5.24
N ARG A 5 -5.65 25.96 -3.93
CA ARG A 5 -6.20 25.10 -2.87
C ARG A 5 -7.72 24.88 -2.96
N GLY A 6 -8.46 25.87 -3.48
CA GLY A 6 -9.92 25.80 -3.62
C GLY A 6 -10.41 25.07 -4.87
N MET A 7 -9.52 24.62 -5.76
CA MET A 7 -9.94 23.90 -6.97
C MET A 7 -10.42 22.49 -6.63
N PRO A 8 -11.53 22.00 -7.24
CA PRO A 8 -11.94 20.61 -7.12
C PRO A 8 -10.80 19.66 -7.50
N GLY A 9 -10.60 18.59 -6.72
CA GLY A 9 -9.54 17.61 -6.95
C GLY A 9 -8.14 18.08 -6.59
N TYR A 10 -7.98 19.21 -5.87
CA TYR A 10 -6.66 19.68 -5.43
C TYR A 10 -5.90 18.63 -4.61
N HIS A 11 -6.60 17.86 -3.76
CA HIS A 11 -6.01 16.75 -3.02
C HIS A 11 -5.31 15.74 -3.95
N ALA A 12 -5.93 15.40 -5.09
CA ALA A 12 -5.37 14.44 -6.04
C ALA A 12 -4.09 14.96 -6.71
N ILE A 13 -4.02 16.28 -6.99
CA ILE A 13 -2.78 16.91 -7.49
C ILE A 13 -1.67 16.80 -6.44
N LEU A 14 -1.99 17.03 -5.17
CA LEU A 14 -1.03 16.85 -4.08
C LEU A 14 -0.60 15.39 -3.91
N GLY A 15 -1.53 14.45 -4.02
CA GLY A 15 -1.24 13.01 -3.99
C GLY A 15 -0.30 12.58 -5.13
N MET A 16 -0.57 13.02 -6.36
CA MET A 16 0.31 12.77 -7.51
C MET A 16 1.68 13.45 -7.36
N GLN A 17 1.72 14.66 -6.81
CA GLN A 17 2.97 15.33 -6.52
C GLN A 17 3.77 14.61 -5.42
N ALA A 18 3.10 14.08 -4.40
CA ALA A 18 3.71 13.27 -3.36
C ALA A 18 4.33 11.99 -3.95
N PHE A 19 3.56 11.26 -4.76
CA PHE A 19 4.03 10.07 -5.48
C PHE A 19 5.28 10.37 -6.33
N GLY A 20 5.22 11.39 -7.18
CA GLY A 20 6.39 11.75 -7.99
C GLY A 20 7.62 12.15 -7.18
N LEU A 21 7.44 12.78 -6.01
CA LEU A 21 8.56 13.17 -5.14
C LEU A 21 9.18 11.99 -4.43
N GLU A 22 8.39 11.02 -3.96
CA GLU A 22 8.93 9.82 -3.30
C GLU A 22 9.69 8.93 -4.30
N GLU A 23 9.20 8.79 -5.53
CA GLU A 23 9.90 8.09 -6.62
C GLU A 23 11.25 8.72 -6.97
N MET A 24 11.41 10.02 -6.70
CA MET A 24 12.66 10.77 -6.87
C MET A 24 13.53 10.84 -5.60
N GLY A 25 13.10 10.21 -4.50
CA GLY A 25 13.82 10.22 -3.22
C GLY A 25 13.67 11.49 -2.38
N ASP A 26 12.81 12.44 -2.76
CA ASP A 26 12.53 13.65 -1.97
C ASP A 26 11.42 13.38 -0.94
N TYR A 27 11.73 12.47 -0.02
CA TYR A 27 10.75 11.86 0.87
C TYR A 27 10.10 12.84 1.85
N ALA A 28 10.85 13.83 2.35
CA ALA A 28 10.31 14.81 3.30
C ALA A 28 9.20 15.65 2.68
N ARG A 29 9.39 16.08 1.42
CA ARG A 29 8.35 16.82 0.68
C ARG A 29 7.22 15.91 0.26
N ALA A 30 7.52 14.68 -0.16
CA ALA A 30 6.50 13.68 -0.49
C ALA A 30 5.54 13.43 0.68
N GLU A 31 6.08 13.16 1.88
CA GLU A 31 5.27 12.95 3.08
C GLU A 31 4.40 14.18 3.41
N GLY A 32 4.98 15.39 3.34
CA GLY A 32 4.24 16.62 3.59
C GLY A 32 3.04 16.81 2.64
N PHE A 33 3.23 16.61 1.34
CA PHE A 33 2.15 16.73 0.36
C PHE A 33 1.12 15.61 0.49
N GLY A 34 1.56 14.37 0.71
CA GLY A 34 0.65 13.23 0.87
C GLY A 34 -0.23 13.36 2.11
N ARG A 35 0.32 13.78 3.24
CA ARG A 35 -0.47 14.06 4.46
C ARG A 35 -1.46 15.20 4.23
N THR A 36 -1.05 16.27 3.57
CA THR A 36 -1.94 17.40 3.24
C THR A 36 -3.09 16.95 2.32
N ALA A 37 -2.83 16.06 1.36
CA ALA A 37 -3.86 15.50 0.50
C ALA A 37 -4.89 14.70 1.30
N ILE A 38 -4.44 13.83 2.22
CA ILE A 38 -5.30 13.03 3.11
C ILE A 38 -6.12 13.89 4.08
N GLU A 39 -5.56 15.01 4.57
CA GLU A 39 -6.31 15.96 5.39
C GLU A 39 -7.48 16.61 4.63
N ILE A 40 -7.35 16.79 3.31
CA ILE A 40 -8.38 17.37 2.45
C ILE A 40 -9.42 16.31 2.04
N GLU A 41 -8.95 15.13 1.63
CA GLU A 41 -9.77 13.99 1.23
C GLU A 41 -9.18 12.70 1.79
N PRO A 42 -9.70 12.19 2.92
CA PRO A 42 -9.20 10.98 3.56
C PRO A 42 -9.26 9.72 2.68
N ARG A 43 -10.09 9.73 1.62
CA ARG A 43 -10.23 8.62 0.68
C ARG A 43 -9.21 8.62 -0.46
N ASP A 44 -8.25 9.55 -0.46
CA ASP A 44 -7.21 9.61 -1.48
C ASP A 44 -6.22 8.43 -1.34
N GLY A 45 -6.55 7.32 -1.98
CA GLY A 45 -5.74 6.10 -1.92
C GLY A 45 -4.33 6.25 -2.49
N TRP A 46 -4.11 7.21 -3.40
CA TRP A 46 -2.79 7.50 -3.97
C TRP A 46 -1.91 8.29 -3.00
N ALA A 47 -2.49 9.27 -2.31
CA ALA A 47 -1.77 9.97 -1.24
C ALA A 47 -1.45 9.03 -0.07
N GLN A 48 -2.39 8.15 0.31
CA GLN A 48 -2.15 7.10 1.31
C GLN A 48 -0.94 6.23 0.91
N HIS A 49 -0.92 5.76 -0.35
CA HIS A 49 0.16 5.00 -0.95
C HIS A 49 1.50 5.75 -0.87
N ALA A 50 1.57 6.99 -1.36
CA ALA A 50 2.82 7.74 -1.42
C ALA A 50 3.44 7.93 -0.04
N VAL A 51 2.63 8.20 0.99
CA VAL A 51 3.14 8.30 2.37
C VAL A 51 3.59 6.93 2.90
N ALA A 52 2.90 5.84 2.57
CA ALA A 52 3.35 4.49 2.93
C ALA A 52 4.71 4.18 2.29
N HIS A 53 4.88 4.48 1.00
CA HIS A 53 6.13 4.31 0.26
C HIS A 53 7.28 5.10 0.91
N VAL A 54 7.02 6.34 1.33
CA VAL A 54 8.01 7.13 2.10
C VAL A 54 8.47 6.40 3.37
N MET A 55 7.55 5.77 4.10
CA MET A 55 7.90 5.01 5.31
C MET A 55 8.72 3.78 4.99
N GLU A 56 8.38 3.07 3.90
CA GLU A 56 9.14 1.91 3.41
C GLU A 56 10.57 2.30 3.08
N MET A 57 10.73 3.31 2.21
CA MET A 57 12.04 3.74 1.70
C MET A 57 12.96 4.29 2.80
N GLN A 58 12.40 4.76 3.91
CA GLN A 58 13.16 5.25 5.06
C GLN A 58 13.32 4.22 6.19
N SER A 59 12.90 2.96 5.99
CA SER A 59 12.94 1.93 7.04
C SER A 59 12.20 2.37 8.32
N ARG A 60 11.02 2.97 8.15
CA ARG A 60 10.14 3.43 9.23
C ARG A 60 8.91 2.52 9.35
N GLN A 61 9.14 1.20 9.41
CA GLN A 61 8.08 0.19 9.37
C GLN A 61 6.98 0.42 10.42
N LYS A 62 7.35 0.76 11.67
CA LYS A 62 6.38 1.03 12.74
C LYS A 62 5.51 2.25 12.46
N ASP A 63 6.09 3.31 11.89
CA ASP A 63 5.34 4.50 11.48
C ASP A 63 4.41 4.15 10.30
N GLY A 64 4.89 3.33 9.36
CA GLY A 64 4.11 2.81 8.25
C GLY A 64 2.89 1.99 8.72
N ILE A 65 3.08 1.08 9.67
CA ILE A 65 1.98 0.31 10.27
C ILE A 65 0.98 1.24 10.94
N ALA A 66 1.45 2.18 11.77
CA ALA A 66 0.58 3.15 12.43
C ALA A 66 -0.20 3.99 11.42
N TRP A 67 0.45 4.44 10.34
CA TRP A 67 -0.17 5.19 9.25
C TRP A 67 -1.28 4.41 8.53
N MET A 68 -1.01 3.15 8.16
CA MET A 68 -1.99 2.32 7.45
C MET A 68 -3.16 1.90 8.34
N ARG A 69 -2.89 1.65 9.64
CA ARG A 69 -3.91 1.24 10.62
C ARG A 69 -4.72 2.39 11.21
N ALA A 70 -4.31 3.64 11.00
CA ALA A 70 -5.00 4.80 11.59
C ALA A 70 -6.46 4.93 11.14
N ASN A 71 -6.76 4.70 9.85
CA ASN A 71 -8.12 4.72 9.33
C ASN A 71 -8.28 3.85 8.06
N PRO A 72 -8.31 2.51 8.20
CA PRO A 72 -8.42 1.60 7.06
C PRO A 72 -9.67 1.84 6.21
N ASP A 73 -10.80 2.18 6.83
CA ASP A 73 -12.06 2.38 6.13
C ASP A 73 -11.99 3.54 5.12
N ALA A 74 -11.21 4.58 5.43
CA ALA A 74 -11.06 5.74 4.54
C ALA A 74 -10.40 5.37 3.22
N TRP A 75 -9.28 4.64 3.23
CA TRP A 75 -8.51 4.34 2.03
C TRP A 75 -8.87 3.01 1.35
N THR A 76 -9.67 2.15 1.99
CA THR A 76 -10.11 0.87 1.41
C THR A 76 -11.44 0.92 0.67
N LYS A 77 -12.39 1.74 1.13
CA LYS A 77 -13.77 1.73 0.62
C LYS A 77 -13.85 2.27 -0.80
N ASP A 78 -14.29 1.41 -1.72
CA ASP A 78 -14.43 1.70 -3.15
C ASP A 78 -13.12 2.22 -3.81
N SER A 79 -11.97 1.75 -3.30
CA SER A 79 -10.65 2.18 -3.75
C SER A 79 -10.00 1.16 -4.70
N PHE A 80 -9.48 1.65 -5.82
CA PHE A 80 -8.69 0.87 -6.78
C PHE A 80 -7.37 0.39 -6.17
N LEU A 81 -6.74 1.22 -5.33
CA LEU A 81 -5.45 0.92 -4.70
C LEU A 81 -5.57 0.13 -3.39
N LYS A 82 -6.76 -0.29 -2.96
CA LYS A 82 -6.93 -0.90 -1.63
C LYS A 82 -6.02 -2.11 -1.41
N VAL A 83 -5.89 -3.01 -2.39
CA VAL A 83 -5.06 -4.22 -2.26
C VAL A 83 -3.59 -3.86 -2.19
N HIS A 84 -3.16 -2.93 -3.04
CA HIS A 84 -1.78 -2.44 -3.06
C HIS A 84 -1.41 -1.71 -1.76
N ASN A 85 -2.33 -0.96 -1.17
CA ASN A 85 -2.14 -0.36 0.15
C ASN A 85 -2.06 -1.41 1.26
N TRP A 86 -2.85 -2.49 1.21
CA TRP A 86 -2.69 -3.62 2.12
C TRP A 86 -1.35 -4.35 1.91
N TRP A 87 -0.86 -4.42 0.68
CA TRP A 87 0.44 -4.98 0.36
C TRP A 87 1.59 -4.21 1.03
N HIS A 88 1.55 -2.87 1.00
CA HIS A 88 2.49 -2.03 1.76
C HIS A 88 2.48 -2.34 3.26
N LEU A 89 1.29 -2.50 3.84
CA LEU A 89 1.20 -2.89 5.24
C LEU A 89 1.84 -4.26 5.50
N ALA A 90 1.63 -5.23 4.61
CA ALA A 90 2.25 -6.53 4.70
C ALA A 90 3.78 -6.45 4.58
N LEU A 91 4.33 -5.54 3.77
CA LEU A 91 5.78 -5.31 3.70
C LEU A 91 6.36 -4.78 5.00
N PHE A 92 5.67 -3.84 5.68
CA PHE A 92 6.15 -3.36 6.98
C PHE A 92 6.24 -4.49 8.02
N HIS A 93 5.23 -5.35 8.07
CA HIS A 93 5.24 -6.53 8.95
C HIS A 93 6.32 -7.53 8.54
N TYR A 94 6.51 -7.75 7.22
CA TYR A 94 7.54 -8.63 6.70
C TYR A 94 8.95 -8.21 7.13
N ASP A 95 9.27 -6.92 7.00
CA ASP A 95 10.57 -6.35 7.39
C ASP A 95 10.84 -6.45 8.90
N LEU A 96 9.78 -6.50 9.71
CA LEU A 96 9.88 -6.73 11.17
C LEU A 96 9.94 -8.22 11.54
N GLY A 97 9.84 -9.13 10.57
CA GLY A 97 9.80 -10.58 10.80
C GLY A 97 8.47 -11.08 11.36
N GLU A 98 7.40 -10.30 11.25
CA GLU A 98 6.07 -10.60 11.79
C GLU A 98 5.26 -11.46 10.80
N THR A 99 5.78 -12.65 10.49
CA THR A 99 5.27 -13.54 9.42
C THR A 99 3.78 -13.87 9.55
N GLU A 100 3.27 -14.09 10.75
CA GLU A 100 1.84 -14.38 10.98
C GLU A 100 0.94 -13.22 10.53
N GLU A 101 1.35 -11.97 10.76
CA GLU A 101 0.61 -10.78 10.30
C GLU A 101 0.63 -10.68 8.77
N VAL A 102 1.77 -11.00 8.14
CA VAL A 102 1.89 -11.03 6.67
C VAL A 102 0.93 -12.06 6.08
N LEU A 103 0.87 -13.27 6.65
CA LEU A 103 -0.03 -14.33 6.20
C LEU A 103 -1.51 -13.96 6.43
N ALA A 104 -1.83 -13.34 7.57
CA ALA A 104 -3.18 -12.87 7.85
C ALA A 104 -3.64 -11.79 6.86
N LEU A 105 -2.74 -10.86 6.49
CA LEU A 105 -3.02 -9.85 5.45
C LEU A 105 -3.15 -10.46 4.06
N TYR A 106 -2.31 -11.46 3.74
CA TYR A 106 -2.41 -12.21 2.51
C TYR A 106 -3.77 -12.92 2.39
N ASP A 107 -4.14 -13.72 3.38
CA ASP A 107 -5.36 -14.54 3.37
C ASP A 107 -6.64 -13.71 3.47
N GLY A 108 -6.57 -12.52 4.07
CA GLY A 108 -7.69 -11.60 4.23
C GLY A 108 -7.76 -10.57 3.10
N PRO A 109 -7.31 -9.33 3.35
CA PRO A 109 -7.57 -8.22 2.44
C PRO A 109 -6.83 -8.27 1.08
N ILE A 110 -5.72 -9.00 0.96
CA ILE A 110 -4.96 -9.05 -0.30
C ILE A 110 -5.53 -10.11 -1.25
N TYR A 111 -5.73 -11.35 -0.79
CA TYR A 111 -6.14 -12.47 -1.64
C TYR A 111 -7.45 -13.16 -1.21
N GLY A 112 -8.01 -12.82 -0.05
CA GLY A 112 -9.25 -13.43 0.45
C GLY A 112 -10.46 -13.13 -0.44
N THR A 113 -10.59 -11.90 -0.93
CA THR A 113 -11.49 -11.59 -2.05
C THR A 113 -10.71 -11.73 -3.35
N ARG A 114 -10.77 -12.92 -3.96
CA ARG A 114 -10.05 -13.22 -5.20
C ARG A 114 -10.32 -12.15 -6.26
N SER A 115 -9.25 -11.64 -6.85
CA SER A 115 -9.27 -10.64 -7.92
C SER A 115 -8.45 -11.15 -9.08
N THR A 116 -8.93 -10.98 -10.31
CA THR A 116 -8.15 -11.27 -11.53
C THR A 116 -7.45 -10.03 -12.09
N LEU A 117 -7.55 -8.89 -11.40
CA LEU A 117 -6.83 -7.68 -11.79
C LEU A 117 -5.33 -7.94 -11.65
N ALA A 118 -4.60 -7.76 -12.75
CA ALA A 118 -3.16 -8.03 -12.81
C ALA A 118 -2.40 -7.38 -11.65
N LEU A 119 -2.68 -6.10 -11.33
CA LEU A 119 -2.06 -5.37 -10.21
C LEU A 119 -2.16 -6.15 -8.88
N ASN A 120 -3.37 -6.54 -8.49
CA ASN A 120 -3.62 -7.28 -7.26
C ASN A 120 -2.96 -8.66 -7.26
N MET A 121 -2.90 -9.29 -8.44
CA MET A 121 -2.29 -10.59 -8.62
C MET A 121 -0.76 -10.52 -8.51
N VAL A 122 -0.11 -9.46 -9.00
CA VAL A 122 1.33 -9.25 -8.78
C VAL A 122 1.63 -8.97 -7.32
N ASP A 123 0.82 -8.16 -6.63
CA ASP A 123 0.98 -7.89 -5.19
C ASP A 123 0.94 -9.18 -4.37
N ALA A 124 -0.08 -10.02 -4.59
CA ALA A 124 -0.20 -11.33 -3.93
C ALA A 124 1.01 -12.24 -4.26
N SER A 125 1.42 -12.30 -5.53
CA SER A 125 2.55 -13.12 -5.96
C SER A 125 3.85 -12.64 -5.31
N ALA A 126 4.04 -11.33 -5.18
CA ALA A 126 5.23 -10.71 -4.62
C ALA A 126 5.37 -10.96 -3.10
N ILE A 127 4.27 -11.08 -2.36
CA ILE A 127 4.29 -11.47 -0.93
C ILE A 127 4.70 -12.94 -0.78
N LEU A 128 4.04 -13.85 -1.50
CA LEU A 128 4.39 -15.27 -1.42
C LEU A 128 5.84 -15.51 -1.84
N TRP A 129 6.33 -14.79 -2.84
CA TRP A 129 7.72 -14.90 -3.28
C TRP A 129 8.71 -14.48 -2.19
N ARG A 130 8.47 -13.36 -1.50
CA ARG A 130 9.30 -12.92 -0.38
C ARG A 130 9.30 -13.93 0.76
N LEU A 131 8.12 -14.41 1.16
CA LEU A 131 7.98 -15.43 2.20
C LEU A 131 8.74 -16.71 1.83
N HIS A 132 8.61 -17.18 0.58
CA HIS A 132 9.33 -18.34 0.08
C HIS A 132 10.86 -18.15 0.12
N LEU A 133 11.37 -17.01 -0.34
CA LEU A 133 12.80 -16.69 -0.27
C LEU A 133 13.30 -16.56 1.17
N GLY A 134 12.43 -16.13 2.09
CA GLY A 134 12.69 -16.11 3.53
C GLY A 134 12.58 -17.47 4.23
N GLY A 135 12.29 -18.56 3.50
CA GLY A 135 12.17 -19.91 4.04
C GLY A 135 10.87 -20.18 4.80
N VAL A 136 9.85 -19.33 4.64
CA VAL A 136 8.52 -19.51 5.25
C VAL A 136 7.72 -20.52 4.45
N ASP A 137 7.09 -21.48 5.14
CA ASP A 137 6.12 -22.38 4.54
C ASP A 137 4.81 -21.63 4.25
N VAL A 138 4.48 -21.49 2.97
CA VAL A 138 3.26 -20.82 2.51
C VAL A 138 2.11 -21.78 2.20
N GLY A 139 2.31 -23.10 2.37
CA GLY A 139 1.32 -24.14 2.10
C GLY A 139 0.80 -24.10 0.65
N ASP A 140 -0.51 -24.31 0.49
CA ASP A 140 -1.17 -24.42 -0.82
C ASP A 140 -1.42 -23.07 -1.53
N ARG A 141 -0.98 -21.95 -0.94
CA ARG A 141 -1.27 -20.59 -1.44
C ARG A 141 -0.74 -20.35 -2.85
N TRP A 142 0.40 -20.94 -3.21
CA TRP A 142 0.94 -20.85 -4.57
C TRP A 142 0.02 -21.47 -5.62
N ALA A 143 -0.51 -22.67 -5.36
CA ALA A 143 -1.40 -23.35 -6.29
C ALA A 143 -2.72 -22.58 -6.45
N ALA A 144 -3.27 -22.10 -5.33
CA ALA A 144 -4.47 -21.29 -5.31
C ALA A 144 -4.31 -19.97 -6.08
N LEU A 145 -3.16 -19.29 -5.95
CA LEU A 145 -2.86 -18.04 -6.66
C LEU A 145 -2.63 -18.28 -8.15
N ALA A 146 -1.83 -19.30 -8.51
CA ALA A 146 -1.53 -19.64 -9.89
C ALA A 146 -2.80 -19.97 -10.70
N ALA A 147 -3.75 -20.69 -10.10
CA ALA A 147 -5.03 -21.01 -10.76
C ALA A 147 -5.90 -19.78 -11.05
N ASN A 148 -5.63 -18.64 -10.40
CA ASN A 148 -6.39 -17.40 -10.56
C ASN A 148 -5.72 -16.41 -11.54
N TRP A 149 -4.54 -16.72 -12.06
CA TRP A 149 -3.93 -16.05 -13.20
C TRP A 149 -4.54 -16.61 -14.51
N THR A 150 -5.70 -16.10 -14.89
CA THR A 150 -6.46 -16.52 -16.10
C THR A 150 -6.62 -15.41 -17.12
#